data_AF-A0A6H9YRW3-F1
#
_entry.id   AF-A0A6H9YRW3-F1
#
_cell.length_a   1.000
_cell.length_b   1.000
_cell.length_c   1.000
_cell.angle_alpha   90.00
_cell.angle_beta   90.00
_cell.angle_gamma   90.00
#
_symmetry.space_group_name_H-M   'P 1'
#
loop_
_entity.id
_entity.type
_entity.pdbx_description
1 polymer ?
#
loop_
_entity_poly.entity_id
_entity_poly.type
_entity_poly.pdbx_seq_one_letter_code
_entity_poly.pdbx_strand_id
1 'polypeptide(L)'
;MELDEISTTARRVAAAFDMSPPQVEAGRTARWSPTGVSLRERGGSLVLIIGPQFHTLQSADADAALAEICAGYKIHPRTFRRLGLAFLALLAFLVIAMSLANFQTDVPGWGNVLGVGLLLVGWLLILVPWLRWFTYQIDREIFEALGWPVVHAALDFDRRNPLKVPLRWLTPGVATRRNRLATRHQFQPPVP
;
A
#
# COMPACT_ATOMS: atom_id res chain seq x y z
N MET A 1 -14.17 2.28 -21.01
CA MET A 1 -13.39 3.52 -20.80
C MET A 1 -12.24 3.49 -21.77
N GLU A 2 -12.22 4.46 -22.68
CA GLU A 2 -11.15 4.62 -23.67
C GLU A 2 -9.91 5.23 -23.01
N LEU A 3 -8.71 5.00 -23.56
CA LEU A 3 -7.45 5.47 -22.98
C LEU A 3 -7.42 7.00 -22.75
N ASP A 4 -8.09 7.77 -23.58
CA ASP A 4 -8.18 9.23 -23.45
C ASP A 4 -8.99 9.67 -22.23
N GLU A 5 -10.08 8.94 -21.92
CA GLU A 5 -10.88 9.15 -20.72
C GLU A 5 -10.09 8.77 -19.45
N ILE A 6 -9.34 7.67 -19.52
CA ILE A 6 -8.44 7.23 -18.44
C ILE A 6 -7.35 8.28 -18.22
N SER A 7 -6.74 8.79 -19.28
CA SER A 7 -5.73 9.85 -19.22
C SER A 7 -6.27 11.12 -18.57
N THR A 8 -7.46 11.57 -18.97
CA THR A 8 -8.12 12.73 -18.37
C THR A 8 -8.39 12.53 -16.89
N THR A 9 -8.92 11.35 -16.52
CA THR A 9 -9.21 10.99 -15.13
C THR A 9 -7.93 10.90 -14.30
N ALA A 10 -6.89 10.24 -14.82
CA ALA A 10 -5.60 10.10 -14.16
C ALA A 10 -4.93 11.46 -13.93
N ARG A 11 -5.04 12.41 -14.88
CA ARG A 11 -4.56 13.79 -14.70
C ARG A 11 -5.29 14.51 -13.58
N ARG A 12 -6.63 14.42 -13.56
CA ARG A 12 -7.46 15.01 -12.49
C ARG A 12 -7.07 14.43 -11.12
N VAL A 13 -6.95 13.11 -11.02
CA VAL A 13 -6.57 12.43 -9.78
C VAL A 13 -5.15 12.81 -9.35
N ALA A 14 -4.17 12.78 -10.26
CA ALA A 14 -2.80 13.18 -9.96
C ALA A 14 -2.71 14.63 -9.47
N ALA A 15 -3.47 15.55 -10.08
CA ALA A 15 -3.54 16.94 -9.65
C ALA A 15 -4.08 17.08 -8.22
N ALA A 16 -5.08 16.29 -7.83
CA ALA A 16 -5.60 16.28 -6.45
C ALA A 16 -4.57 15.80 -5.41
N PHE A 17 -3.52 15.09 -5.84
CA PHE A 17 -2.42 14.64 -4.98
C PHE A 17 -1.14 15.48 -5.10
N ASP A 18 -1.18 16.62 -5.81
CA ASP A 18 -0.01 17.45 -6.14
C ASP A 18 1.10 16.69 -6.89
N MET A 19 0.71 15.77 -7.76
CA MET A 19 1.63 14.95 -8.55
C MET A 19 1.70 15.43 -10.00
N SER A 20 2.86 15.25 -10.63
CA SER A 20 2.99 15.42 -12.08
C SER A 20 2.03 14.47 -12.81
N PRO A 21 1.36 14.93 -13.88
CA PRO A 21 0.41 14.10 -14.61
C PRO A 21 1.12 12.88 -15.21
N PRO A 22 0.64 11.65 -14.94
CA PRO A 22 1.26 10.47 -15.49
C PRO A 22 0.95 10.31 -16.98
N GLN A 23 1.89 9.77 -17.73
CA GLN A 23 1.63 9.23 -19.07
C GLN A 23 0.85 7.93 -18.93
N VAL A 24 -0.22 7.74 -19.71
CA VAL A 24 -1.04 6.53 -19.66
C VAL A 24 -0.66 5.61 -20.81
N GLU A 25 -0.28 4.38 -20.49
CA GLU A 25 0.07 3.35 -21.46
C GLU A 25 -0.78 2.09 -21.21
N ALA A 26 -1.23 1.43 -22.28
CA ALA A 26 -1.77 0.08 -22.17
C ALA A 26 -0.61 -0.92 -21.99
N GLY A 27 -0.75 -1.90 -21.09
CA GLY A 27 0.30 -2.87 -20.87
C GLY A 27 -0.07 -4.01 -19.94
N ARG A 28 0.90 -4.89 -19.69
CA ARG A 28 0.71 -6.00 -18.75
C ARG A 28 0.95 -5.52 -17.32
N THR A 29 -0.08 -5.62 -16.49
CA THR A 29 0.03 -5.46 -15.04
C THR A 29 0.18 -6.81 -14.34
N ALA A 30 0.58 -6.77 -13.07
CA ALA A 30 0.82 -8.00 -12.33
C ALA A 30 -0.50 -8.77 -12.13
N ARG A 31 -0.47 -10.10 -12.33
CA ARG A 31 -1.66 -10.96 -12.20
C ARG A 31 -2.31 -10.92 -10.81
N TRP A 32 -1.58 -10.49 -9.79
CA TRP A 32 -2.09 -10.33 -8.43
C TRP A 32 -2.76 -8.99 -8.18
N SER A 33 -2.67 -8.01 -9.09
CA SER A 33 -3.34 -6.71 -8.98
C SER A 33 -4.79 -6.83 -9.46
N PRO A 34 -5.79 -6.72 -8.57
CA PRO A 34 -7.19 -6.91 -8.93
C PRO A 34 -7.73 -5.77 -9.82
N THR A 35 -7.18 -4.57 -9.69
CA THR A 35 -7.58 -3.40 -10.48
C THR A 35 -6.93 -3.36 -11.86
N GLY A 36 -5.86 -4.14 -12.07
CA GLY A 36 -5.09 -4.11 -13.30
C GLY A 36 -4.34 -2.80 -13.53
N VAL A 37 -4.07 -2.01 -12.50
CA VAL A 37 -3.34 -0.73 -12.59
C VAL A 37 -1.94 -0.85 -11.98
N SER A 38 -0.95 -0.20 -12.58
CA SER A 38 0.39 -0.04 -12.01
C SER A 38 0.93 1.34 -12.33
N LEU A 39 1.56 2.00 -11.36
CA LEU A 39 2.29 3.26 -11.59
C LEU A 39 3.79 3.00 -11.46
N ARG A 40 4.59 3.56 -12.38
CA ARG A 40 6.05 3.44 -12.40
C ARG A 40 6.69 4.77 -12.73
N GLU A 41 7.94 4.94 -12.32
CA GLU A 41 8.78 6.05 -12.76
C GLU A 41 9.70 5.58 -13.89
N ARG A 42 9.69 6.27 -15.02
CA ARG A 42 10.56 6.01 -16.18
C ARG A 42 11.22 7.33 -16.60
N GLY A 43 12.53 7.44 -16.40
CA GLY A 43 13.29 8.65 -16.76
C GLY A 43 12.80 9.93 -16.09
N GLY A 44 12.39 9.86 -14.81
CA GLY A 44 11.86 11.00 -14.05
C GLY A 44 10.40 11.34 -14.34
N SER A 45 9.73 10.62 -15.24
CA SER A 45 8.31 10.78 -15.54
C SER A 45 7.47 9.64 -14.97
N LEU A 46 6.27 9.95 -14.52
CA LEU A 46 5.32 8.94 -14.05
C LEU A 46 4.61 8.30 -15.24
N VAL A 47 4.55 6.97 -15.26
CA VAL A 47 3.88 6.16 -16.27
C VAL A 47 2.87 5.25 -15.59
N LEU A 48 1.60 5.45 -15.92
CA LEU A 48 0.46 4.66 -15.47
C LEU A 48 0.16 3.58 -16.52
N ILE A 49 0.41 2.33 -16.14
CA ILE A 49 0.18 1.16 -16.98
C ILE A 49 -1.21 0.60 -16.66
N ILE A 50 -2.07 0.56 -17.69
CA ILE A 50 -3.43 0.03 -17.62
C ILE A 50 -3.46 -1.37 -18.23
N GLY A 51 -3.84 -2.35 -17.42
CA GLY A 51 -4.05 -3.74 -17.81
C GLY A 51 -5.50 -4.06 -18.13
N PRO A 52 -5.76 -5.26 -18.69
CA PRO A 52 -7.08 -5.64 -19.19
C PRO A 52 -8.16 -5.67 -18.10
N GLN A 53 -7.79 -5.96 -16.84
CA GLN A 53 -8.74 -5.98 -15.72
C GLN A 53 -9.35 -4.60 -15.45
N PHE A 54 -8.63 -3.52 -15.74
CA PHE A 54 -9.13 -2.17 -15.49
C PHE A 54 -10.37 -1.84 -16.31
N HIS A 55 -10.44 -2.32 -17.55
CA HIS A 55 -11.60 -2.10 -18.42
C HIS A 55 -12.88 -2.80 -17.94
N THR A 56 -12.76 -3.75 -16.99
CA THR A 56 -13.90 -4.43 -16.36
C THR A 56 -14.43 -3.70 -15.12
N LEU A 57 -13.73 -2.65 -14.66
CA LEU A 57 -14.13 -1.88 -13.49
C LEU A 57 -15.30 -0.96 -13.82
N GLN A 58 -16.20 -0.80 -12.84
CA GLN A 58 -17.18 0.28 -12.88
C GLN A 58 -16.48 1.63 -12.74
N SER A 59 -17.10 2.71 -13.26
CA SER A 59 -16.47 4.05 -13.23
C SER A 59 -16.02 4.48 -11.83
N ALA A 60 -16.83 4.23 -10.79
CA ALA A 60 -16.45 4.54 -9.41
C ALA A 60 -15.25 3.71 -8.91
N ASP A 61 -15.16 2.43 -9.29
CA ASP A 61 -14.06 1.54 -8.92
C ASP A 61 -12.78 1.90 -9.68
N ALA A 62 -12.91 2.36 -10.93
CA ALA A 62 -11.81 2.86 -11.73
C ALA A 62 -11.20 4.13 -11.12
N ASP A 63 -12.04 5.10 -10.73
CA ASP A 63 -11.62 6.31 -10.03
C ASP A 63 -10.92 5.98 -8.70
N ALA A 64 -11.49 5.06 -7.92
CA ALA A 64 -10.91 4.58 -6.67
C ALA A 64 -9.54 3.91 -6.89
N ALA A 65 -9.41 3.05 -7.90
CA ALA A 65 -8.15 2.38 -8.23
C ALA A 65 -7.05 3.38 -8.63
N LEU A 66 -7.41 4.41 -9.40
CA LEU A 66 -6.49 5.50 -9.76
C LEU A 66 -6.10 6.33 -8.53
N ALA A 67 -7.04 6.59 -7.63
CA ALA A 67 -6.76 7.31 -6.39
C ALA A 67 -5.81 6.52 -5.47
N GLU A 68 -6.04 5.22 -5.29
CA GLU A 68 -5.20 4.34 -4.48
C GLU A 68 -3.77 4.26 -5.01
N ILE A 69 -3.57 4.14 -6.34
CA ILE A 69 -2.22 4.06 -6.90
C ILE A 69 -1.47 5.39 -6.75
N CYS A 70 -2.14 6.53 -6.95
CA CYS A 70 -1.56 7.85 -6.75
C CYS A 70 -1.22 8.12 -5.28
N ALA A 71 -2.16 7.87 -4.35
CA ALA A 71 -1.93 8.00 -2.92
C ALA A 71 -0.80 7.08 -2.44
N GLY A 72 -0.80 5.83 -2.87
CA GLY A 72 0.24 4.86 -2.56
C GLY A 72 1.61 5.35 -3.02
N TYR A 73 1.72 5.87 -4.25
CA TYR A 73 2.97 6.41 -4.78
C TYR A 73 3.46 7.64 -4.01
N LYS A 74 2.57 8.58 -3.67
CA LYS A 74 2.89 9.76 -2.86
C LYS A 74 3.51 9.37 -1.51
N ILE A 75 3.02 8.30 -0.89
CA ILE A 75 3.47 7.81 0.42
C ILE A 75 4.74 6.94 0.31
N HIS A 76 4.89 6.18 -0.79
CA HIS A 76 5.90 5.12 -0.95
C HIS A 76 7.37 5.54 -0.69
N PRO A 77 7.94 6.59 -1.32
CA PRO A 77 9.39 6.83 -1.26
C PRO A 77 9.90 7.16 0.14
N ARG A 78 9.12 7.92 0.93
CA ARG A 78 9.49 8.28 2.31
C ARG A 78 9.40 7.11 3.28
N THR A 79 8.49 6.18 3.01
CA THR A 79 8.12 5.13 3.96
C THR A 79 8.85 3.83 3.68
N PHE A 80 9.09 3.52 2.41
CA PHE A 80 9.86 2.35 1.99
C PHE A 80 11.32 2.43 2.47
N ARG A 81 11.95 3.62 2.42
CA ARG A 81 13.30 3.82 2.98
C ARG A 81 13.37 3.54 4.47
N ARG A 82 12.38 4.01 5.25
CA ARG A 82 12.32 3.77 6.71
C ARG A 82 12.10 2.29 7.02
N LEU A 83 11.22 1.62 6.27
CA LEU A 83 10.99 0.20 6.41
C LEU A 83 12.24 -0.62 6.07
N GLY A 84 12.93 -0.28 4.97
CA GLY A 84 14.18 -0.92 4.58
C GLY A 84 15.26 -0.79 5.65
N LEU A 85 15.40 0.40 6.27
CA LEU A 85 16.33 0.62 7.39
C LEU A 85 15.95 -0.21 8.62
N ALA A 86 14.66 -0.32 8.94
CA ALA A 86 14.18 -1.15 10.05
C ALA A 86 14.51 -2.64 9.83
N PHE A 87 14.34 -3.14 8.60
CA PHE A 87 14.73 -4.52 8.26
C PHE A 87 16.24 -4.73 8.29
N LEU A 88 17.02 -3.77 7.79
CA LEU A 88 18.49 -3.85 7.86
C LEU A 88 18.97 -3.89 9.32
N ALA A 89 18.40 -3.06 10.19
CA ALA A 89 18.71 -3.05 11.61
C ALA A 89 18.34 -4.37 12.30
N LEU A 90 17.17 -4.94 12.00
CA LEU A 90 16.75 -6.25 12.51
C LEU A 90 17.71 -7.36 12.06
N LEU A 91 18.10 -7.35 10.78
CA LEU A 91 19.05 -8.32 10.24
C LEU A 91 20.43 -8.19 10.89
N ALA A 92 20.95 -6.96 11.02
CA ALA A 92 22.24 -6.70 11.66
C ALA A 92 22.25 -7.18 13.11
N PHE A 93 21.20 -6.88 13.88
CA PHE A 93 21.05 -7.35 15.26
C PHE A 93 21.12 -8.89 15.34
N LEU A 94 20.43 -9.60 14.46
CA LEU A 94 20.44 -11.06 14.44
C LEU A 94 21.79 -11.65 14.06
N VAL A 95 22.47 -11.10 13.05
CA VAL A 95 23.81 -11.54 12.68
C VAL A 95 24.77 -11.38 13.86
N ILE A 96 24.72 -10.25 14.56
CA ILE A 96 25.54 -10.00 15.76
C ILE A 96 25.19 -11.00 16.88
N ALA A 97 23.91 -11.19 17.17
CA ALA A 97 23.45 -12.11 18.21
C ALA A 97 23.87 -13.56 17.94
N MET A 98 23.71 -14.03 16.70
CA MET A 98 24.13 -15.37 16.28
C MET A 98 25.66 -15.52 16.30
N SER A 99 26.40 -14.49 15.90
CA SER A 99 27.86 -14.49 15.94
C SER A 99 28.36 -14.58 17.38
N LEU A 100 27.76 -13.84 18.31
CA LEU A 100 28.07 -13.90 19.73
C LEU A 100 27.73 -15.28 20.34
N ALA A 101 26.58 -15.85 19.99
CA ALA A 101 26.16 -17.17 20.48
C ALA A 101 27.10 -18.29 20.00
N ASN A 102 27.53 -18.25 18.73
CA ASN A 102 28.47 -19.23 18.18
C ASN A 102 29.89 -19.05 18.70
N PHE A 103 30.28 -17.86 19.15
CA PHE A 103 31.61 -17.61 19.70
C PHE A 103 31.82 -18.21 21.09
N GLN A 104 30.74 -18.49 21.83
CA GLN A 104 30.81 -18.91 23.24
C GLN A 104 30.31 -20.33 23.53
N THR A 105 29.72 -21.04 22.57
CA THR A 105 29.13 -22.37 22.82
C THR A 105 29.07 -23.25 21.57
N ASP A 106 29.20 -24.57 21.74
CA ASP A 106 28.73 -25.59 20.79
C ASP A 106 27.19 -25.54 20.75
N VAL A 107 26.63 -24.52 20.10
CA VAL A 107 25.19 -24.33 20.01
C VAL A 107 24.59 -25.52 19.26
N PRO A 108 23.72 -26.32 19.90
CA PRO A 108 23.10 -27.45 19.22
C PRO A 108 22.19 -26.92 18.09
N GLY A 109 21.96 -27.73 17.06
CA GLY A 109 21.24 -27.31 15.85
C GLY A 109 19.85 -26.68 16.06
N TRP A 110 19.21 -26.89 17.22
CA TRP A 110 17.94 -26.23 17.58
C TRP A 110 18.08 -24.71 17.81
N GLY A 111 19.27 -24.21 18.16
CA GLY A 111 19.52 -22.76 18.31
C GLY A 111 19.32 -22.00 17.00
N ASN A 112 19.70 -22.60 15.87
CA ASN A 112 19.46 -22.03 14.55
C ASN A 112 17.95 -21.96 14.21
N VAL A 113 17.18 -22.97 14.62
CA VAL A 113 15.72 -23.00 14.42
C VAL A 113 15.05 -21.88 15.20
N LEU A 114 15.46 -21.66 16.45
CA LEU A 114 14.97 -20.55 17.27
C LEU A 114 15.36 -19.19 16.69
N GLY A 115 16.59 -19.04 16.20
CA GLY A 115 17.07 -17.80 15.56
C GLY A 115 16.24 -17.43 14.33
N VAL A 116 15.94 -18.41 13.46
CA VAL A 116 15.06 -18.21 12.29
C VAL A 116 13.63 -17.88 12.72
N GLY A 117 13.10 -18.56 13.76
CA GLY A 117 11.79 -18.27 14.31
C GLY A 117 11.68 -16.83 14.84
N LEU A 118 12.68 -16.38 15.61
CA LEU A 118 12.75 -15.01 16.13
C LEU A 118 12.86 -13.97 15.01
N LEU A 119 13.60 -14.26 13.94
CA LEU A 119 13.65 -13.40 12.75
C LEU A 119 12.28 -13.24 12.11
N LEU A 120 11.54 -14.33 11.92
CA LEU A 120 10.20 -14.29 11.34
C LEU A 120 9.22 -13.51 12.23
N VAL A 121 9.25 -13.74 13.55
CA VAL A 121 8.42 -13.00 14.51
C VAL A 121 8.77 -11.51 14.50
N GLY A 122 10.06 -11.16 14.56
CA GLY A 122 10.53 -9.78 14.48
C GLY A 122 10.11 -9.10 13.17
N TRP A 123 10.19 -9.82 12.05
CA TRP A 123 9.75 -9.33 10.74
C TRP A 123 8.26 -9.03 10.73
N LEU A 124 7.42 -9.93 11.27
CA LEU A 124 5.97 -9.72 11.39
C LEU A 124 5.62 -8.55 12.32
N LEU A 125 6.34 -8.40 13.43
CA LEU A 125 6.15 -7.30 14.39
C LEU A 125 6.46 -5.92 13.78
N ILE A 126 7.35 -5.83 12.80
CA ILE A 126 7.63 -4.59 12.07
C ILE A 126 6.65 -4.41 10.90
N LEU A 127 6.44 -5.47 10.11
CA LEU A 127 5.68 -5.38 8.87
C LEU A 127 4.19 -5.13 9.10
N VAL A 128 3.56 -5.83 10.06
CA VAL A 128 2.11 -5.72 10.28
C VAL A 128 1.70 -4.29 10.70
N PRO A 129 2.31 -3.67 11.71
CA PRO A 129 1.99 -2.29 12.07
C PRO A 129 2.28 -1.31 10.93
N TRP A 130 3.37 -1.53 10.17
CA TRP A 130 3.72 -0.68 9.04
C TRP A 130 2.67 -0.77 7.92
N LEU A 131 2.27 -1.99 7.51
CA LEU A 131 1.23 -2.20 6.50
C LEU A 131 -0.09 -1.56 6.94
N ARG A 132 -0.50 -1.76 8.19
CA ARG A 132 -1.69 -1.12 8.74
C ARG A 132 -1.60 0.40 8.67
N TRP A 133 -0.49 0.97 9.15
CA TRP A 133 -0.26 2.40 9.09
C TRP A 133 -0.32 2.91 7.63
N PHE A 134 0.33 2.21 6.69
CA PHE A 134 0.35 2.56 5.27
C PHE A 134 -1.05 2.56 4.65
N THR A 135 -1.85 1.51 4.89
CA THR A 135 -3.25 1.45 4.44
C THR A 135 -4.06 2.62 4.98
N TYR A 136 -3.90 2.96 6.27
CA TYR A 136 -4.61 4.11 6.85
C TYR A 136 -4.15 5.46 6.31
N GLN A 137 -2.89 5.59 5.89
CA GLN A 137 -2.42 6.81 5.24
C GLN A 137 -2.99 6.91 3.83
N ILE A 138 -3.06 5.82 3.07
CA ILE A 138 -3.74 5.81 1.76
C ILE A 138 -5.18 6.27 1.91
N ASP A 139 -5.93 5.66 2.83
CA ASP A 139 -7.33 6.01 3.11
C ASP A 139 -7.49 7.51 3.41
N ARG A 140 -6.58 8.05 4.23
CA ARG A 140 -6.59 9.45 4.62
C ARG A 140 -6.28 10.36 3.43
N GLU A 141 -5.24 10.08 2.67
CA GLU A 141 -4.85 10.91 1.52
C GLU A 141 -5.96 10.91 0.45
N ILE A 142 -6.61 9.76 0.19
CA ILE A 142 -7.76 9.71 -0.73
C ILE A 142 -8.93 10.53 -0.17
N PHE A 143 -9.22 10.41 1.13
CA PHE A 143 -10.27 11.19 1.76
C PHE A 143 -10.01 12.70 1.67
N GLU A 144 -8.80 13.14 2.00
CA GLU A 144 -8.42 14.55 1.99
C GLU A 144 -8.42 15.13 0.56
N ALA A 145 -8.00 14.35 -0.43
CA ALA A 145 -7.89 14.83 -1.82
C ALA A 145 -9.20 14.74 -2.63
N LEU A 146 -10.00 13.69 -2.42
CA LEU A 146 -11.15 13.35 -3.29
C LEU A 146 -12.46 13.15 -2.52
N GLY A 147 -12.42 13.21 -1.19
CA GLY A 147 -13.60 13.12 -0.33
C GLY A 147 -14.11 11.70 -0.10
N TRP A 148 -15.21 11.63 0.66
CA TRP A 148 -15.85 10.37 1.08
C TRP A 148 -16.31 9.45 -0.07
N PRO A 149 -16.87 9.94 -1.19
CA PRO A 149 -17.38 9.06 -2.25
C PRO A 149 -16.32 8.12 -2.82
N VAL A 150 -15.11 8.62 -3.07
CA VAL A 150 -14.02 7.82 -3.65
C VAL A 150 -13.47 6.80 -2.64
N VAL A 151 -13.34 7.19 -1.38
CA VAL A 151 -12.93 6.26 -0.31
C VAL A 151 -13.98 5.16 -0.11
N HIS A 152 -15.27 5.48 -0.20
CA HIS A 152 -16.32 4.49 -0.10
C HIS A 152 -16.26 3.47 -1.23
N ALA A 153 -16.06 3.94 -2.47
CA ALA A 153 -15.88 3.09 -3.64
C ALA A 153 -14.65 2.16 -3.47
N ALA A 154 -13.52 2.68 -2.98
CA ALA A 154 -12.32 1.88 -2.69
C ALA A 154 -12.61 0.78 -1.65
N LEU A 155 -13.25 1.14 -0.53
CA LEU A 155 -13.58 0.21 0.55
C LEU A 155 -14.59 -0.86 0.11
N ASP A 156 -15.56 -0.50 -0.72
CA ASP A 156 -16.55 -1.44 -1.25
C ASP A 156 -15.93 -2.35 -2.31
N PHE A 157 -15.01 -1.84 -3.14
CA PHE A 157 -14.21 -2.66 -4.05
C PHE A 157 -13.39 -3.71 -3.28
N ASP A 158 -12.69 -3.32 -2.22
CA ASP A 158 -11.92 -4.23 -1.36
C ASP A 158 -12.80 -5.27 -0.67
N ARG A 159 -14.02 -4.88 -0.29
CA ARG A 159 -15.00 -5.80 0.29
C ARG A 159 -15.43 -6.87 -0.71
N ARG A 160 -15.64 -6.49 -1.97
CA ARG A 160 -16.00 -7.40 -3.07
C ARG A 160 -14.81 -8.24 -3.55
N ASN A 161 -13.60 -7.70 -3.45
CA ASN A 161 -12.37 -8.31 -3.94
C ASN A 161 -11.35 -8.49 -2.80
N PRO A 162 -11.65 -9.29 -1.77
CA PRO A 162 -10.77 -9.41 -0.62
C PRO A 162 -9.42 -9.98 -1.02
N LEU A 163 -8.35 -9.38 -0.49
CA LEU A 163 -7.00 -9.95 -0.62
C LEU A 163 -7.00 -11.41 -0.16
N LYS A 164 -6.26 -12.26 -0.88
CA LYS A 164 -6.09 -13.67 -0.50
C LYS A 164 -5.28 -13.77 0.79
N VAL A 165 -5.54 -14.81 1.59
CA VAL A 165 -4.73 -15.17 2.76
C VAL A 165 -3.30 -15.48 2.28
N PRO A 166 -2.23 -15.03 2.97
CA PRO A 166 -2.18 -14.42 4.30
C PRO A 166 -2.26 -12.89 4.34
N LEU A 167 -2.18 -12.19 3.20
CA LEU A 167 -2.11 -10.72 3.14
C LEU A 167 -3.29 -10.03 3.85
N ARG A 168 -4.49 -10.64 3.78
CA ARG A 168 -5.69 -10.17 4.48
C ARG A 168 -5.52 -10.05 6.01
N TRP A 169 -4.67 -10.87 6.63
CA TRP A 169 -4.41 -10.81 8.07
C TRP A 169 -3.48 -9.67 8.45
N LEU A 170 -2.65 -9.22 7.50
CA LEU A 170 -1.67 -8.17 7.71
C LEU A 170 -2.28 -6.77 7.52
N THR A 171 -3.34 -6.66 6.72
CA THR A 171 -4.06 -5.40 6.47
C THR A 171 -5.28 -5.24 7.37
N PRO A 172 -5.69 -4.00 7.69
CA PRO A 172 -6.88 -3.76 8.50
C PRO A 172 -8.14 -4.06 7.68
N GLY A 173 -9.17 -4.63 8.32
CA GLY A 173 -10.44 -4.90 7.68
C GLY A 173 -11.20 -3.63 7.29
N VAL A 174 -12.07 -3.74 6.28
CA VAL A 174 -12.89 -2.62 5.75
C VAL A 174 -13.68 -1.90 6.85
N ALA A 175 -14.31 -2.64 7.78
CA ALA A 175 -15.04 -2.05 8.90
C ALA A 175 -14.14 -1.21 9.82
N THR A 176 -12.93 -1.70 10.12
CA THR A 176 -11.95 -0.99 10.94
C THR A 176 -11.46 0.29 10.25
N ARG A 177 -11.19 0.22 8.94
CA ARG A 177 -10.80 1.39 8.12
C ARG A 177 -11.90 2.45 8.12
N ARG A 178 -13.14 2.05 7.84
CA ARG A 178 -14.32 2.93 7.85
C ARG A 178 -14.52 3.62 9.21
N ASN A 179 -14.45 2.87 10.30
CA ASN A 179 -14.58 3.41 11.66
C ASN A 179 -13.47 4.42 12.00
N ARG A 180 -12.22 4.13 11.59
CA ARG A 180 -11.08 5.02 11.84
C ARG A 180 -11.18 6.35 11.10
N LEU A 181 -11.69 6.33 9.86
CA LEU A 181 -11.94 7.56 9.12
C LEU A 181 -13.07 8.37 9.76
N ALA A 182 -14.17 7.71 10.13
CA ALA A 182 -15.30 8.37 10.78
C ALA A 182 -14.91 9.07 12.10
N THR A 183 -14.10 8.43 12.94
CA THR A 183 -13.70 9.01 14.24
C THR A 183 -12.67 10.13 14.12
N ARG A 184 -11.81 10.14 13.09
CA ARG A 184 -10.84 11.23 12.87
C ARG A 184 -11.46 12.49 12.30
N HIS A 185 -12.54 12.38 11.53
CA HIS A 185 -13.19 13.52 10.89
C HIS A 185 -14.40 14.07 11.66
N GLN A 186 -14.77 13.45 12.79
CA GLN A 186 -15.71 14.04 13.77
C GLN A 186 -15.19 15.32 14.48
N PHE A 187 -13.97 15.78 14.18
CA PHE A 187 -13.36 17.02 14.72
C PHE A 187 -13.28 18.19 13.74
N GLN A 188 -14.09 18.23 12.69
CA GLN A 188 -14.38 19.48 11.98
C GLN A 188 -15.89 19.65 11.83
N PRO A 189 -16.56 20.38 12.75
CA PRO A 189 -17.87 20.93 12.42
C PRO A 189 -17.71 21.85 11.18
N PRO A 190 -18.69 21.87 10.27
CA PRO A 190 -18.69 22.86 9.20
C PRO A 190 -18.69 24.24 9.82
N VAL A 191 -17.68 25.05 9.50
CA VAL A 191 -17.69 26.48 9.81
C VAL A 191 -18.70 27.12 8.84
N PRO A 192 -19.73 27.82 9.36
CA PRO A 192 -20.71 28.54 8.53
C PRO A 192 -20.10 29.72 7.78
#